data_AF-A0A352K0F4-F1
#
_entry.id   AF-A0A352K0F4-F1
#
_cell.length_a   1.000
_cell.length_b   1.000
_cell.length_c   1.000
_cell.angle_alpha   90.00
_cell.angle_beta   90.00
_cell.angle_gamma   90.00
#
_symmetry.space_group_name_H-M   'P 1'
#
loop_
_entity.id
_entity.type
_entity.pdbx_description
1 polymer ?
#
loop_
_entity_poly.entity_id
_entity_poly.type
_entity_poly.pdbx_seq_one_letter_code
_entity_poly.pdbx_strand_id
1 'polypeptide(L)' 'MPSEIRPVFFISDGTGLTAEGLGQALLSQFDSVSFDKTTLPYIDSVEKAKKA' A
#
# COMPACT_ATOMS: atom_id res chain seq x y z
N MET A 1 17.95 14.77 -4.99
CA MET A 1 17.52 14.25 -3.69
C MET A 1 16.37 13.31 -3.96
N PRO A 2 16.40 12.03 -3.54
CA PRO A 2 15.26 11.15 -3.75
C PRO A 2 14.03 11.78 -3.07
N SER A 3 12.91 11.81 -3.80
CA SER A 3 11.59 12.33 -3.42
C SER A 3 11.32 12.21 -1.90
N GLU A 4 10.95 13.32 -1.26
CA GLU A 4 10.58 13.40 0.17
C GLU A 4 9.38 12.49 0.54
N ILE A 5 8.59 12.06 -0.45
CA ILE A 5 7.41 11.22 -0.27
C ILE A 5 7.70 9.80 -0.78
N ARG A 6 7.48 8.81 0.08
CA ARG A 6 7.70 7.39 -0.22
C ARG A 6 6.40 6.70 -0.58
N PRO A 7 6.28 6.08 -1.77
CA PRO A 7 5.07 5.37 -2.14
C PRO A 7 4.94 4.05 -1.36
N VAL A 8 3.71 3.71 -0.98
CA VAL A 8 3.33 2.47 -0.31
C VAL A 8 2.10 1.91 -1.00
N PHE A 9 2.17 0.64 -1.39
CA PHE A 9 1.06 -0.08 -2.03
C PHE A 9 0.55 -1.19 -1.12
N PHE A 10 -0.74 -1.16 -0.78
CA PHE A 10 -1.44 -2.23 -0.07
C PHE A 10 -2.19 -3.09 -1.07
N ILE A 11 -1.75 -4.33 -1.29
CA ILE A 11 -2.31 -5.22 -2.31
C ILE A 11 -3.05 -6.36 -1.63
N SER A 12 -4.26 -6.67 -2.10
CA SER A 12 -5.06 -7.79 -1.59
C SER A 12 -5.90 -8.41 -2.70
N ASP A 13 -6.10 -9.73 -2.62
CA ASP A 13 -7.07 -10.49 -3.41
C ASP A 13 -8.52 -10.31 -2.93
N GLY A 14 -8.72 -9.76 -1.72
CA GLY A 14 -10.00 -9.35 -1.14
C GLY A 14 -10.17 -7.82 -1.10
N THR A 15 -10.77 -7.31 -0.02
CA THR A 15 -11.10 -5.87 0.11
C THR A 15 -9.91 -4.97 0.40
N GLY A 16 -8.76 -5.52 0.83
CA GLY A 16 -7.59 -4.72 1.22
C GLY A 16 -7.62 -4.15 2.64
N LEU A 17 -8.73 -4.26 3.39
CA LEU A 17 -8.86 -3.67 4.74
C LEU A 17 -7.80 -4.18 5.73
N THR A 18 -7.47 -5.48 5.69
CA THR A 18 -6.44 -6.05 6.56
C THR A 18 -5.04 -5.55 6.20
N ALA A 19 -4.73 -5.47 4.90
CA ALA A 19 -3.43 -4.99 4.42
C ALA A 19 -3.23 -3.51 4.76
N GLU A 20 -4.28 -2.70 4.57
CA GLU A 20 -4.28 -1.30 4.98
C GLU A 20 -4.13 -1.16 6.49
N GLY A 21 -4.94 -1.85 7.30
CA GLY A 21 -4.89 -1.73 8.76
C GLY A 21 -3.52 -2.10 9.35
N LEU A 22 -2.94 -3.23 8.93
CA LEU A 22 -1.59 -3.62 9.34
C LEU A 22 -0.53 -2.65 8.84
N GLY A 23 -0.69 -2.16 7.61
CA GLY A 23 0.18 -1.17 7.00
C GLY A 23 0.20 0.14 7.78
N GLN A 24 -0.96 0.68 8.13
CA GLN A 24 -1.07 1.92 8.91
C GLN A 24 -0.39 1.77 10.28
N ALA A 25 -0.59 0.63 10.95
CA ALA A 25 0.06 0.33 12.23
C ALA A 25 1.60 0.20 12.11
N LEU A 26 2.10 -0.31 10.99
CA LEU A 26 3.54 -0.36 10.73
C LEU A 26 4.12 1.02 10.44
N LEU A 27 3.45 1.78 9.56
CA LEU A 27 3.91 3.10 9.13
C LEU A 27 3.88 4.15 10.23
N SER A 28 3.01 4.00 11.24
CA SER A 28 2.96 4.89 12.41
C SER A 28 4.22 4.82 13.29
N GLN A 29 5.17 3.94 13.00
CA GLN A 29 6.49 3.95 13.65
C GLN A 29 7.48 4.93 13.00
N PHE A 30 7.10 5.60 11.91
CA PHE A 30 7.98 6.42 11.08
C PHE A 30 7.45 7.86 10.91
N ASP A 31 7.29 8.60 12.01
CA ASP A 31 6.67 9.94 12.02
C ASP A 31 7.39 11.00 11.17
N SER A 32 8.68 10.80 10.88
CA SER A 32 9.49 11.72 10.06
C SER A 32 9.42 11.43 8.55
N VAL A 33 8.64 10.42 8.14
CA VAL A 33 8.56 9.98 6.75
C VAL A 33 7.18 10.28 6.20
N SER A 34 7.13 11.02 5.10
CA SER A 34 5.90 11.19 4.32
C SER A 34 5.68 9.98 3.43
N PHE A 35 4.47 9.43 3.47
CA PHE A 35 4.07 8.30 2.65
C PHE A 35 2.91 8.67 1.72
N ASP A 36 3.00 8.27 0.46
CA ASP A 36 1.88 8.27 -0.49
C ASP A 36 1.31 6.84 -0.56
N LYS A 37 0.06 6.67 -0.16
CA LYS A 37 -0.54 5.37 0.12
C LYS A 37 -1.60 5.04 -0.91
N THR A 38 -1.44 3.91 -1.59
CA THR A 38 -2.42 3.39 -2.57
C THR A 38 -2.86 1.99 -2.16
N THR A 39 -4.17 1.76 -2.12
CA THR A 39 -4.75 0.42 -1.88
C THR A 39 -5.26 -0.17 -3.19
N LEU A 40 -4.82 -1.40 -3.49
CA LEU A 40 -5.18 -2.18 -4.66
C LEU A 40 -5.97 -3.43 -4.21
N PRO A 41 -7.31 -3.34 -4.14
CA PRO A 41 -8.16 -4.47 -3.77
C PRO A 41 -8.47 -5.39 -4.95
N TYR A 42 -8.93 -6.61 -4.66
CA TYR A 42 -9.38 -7.62 -5.62
C TYR A 42 -8.35 -8.02 -6.68
N ILE A 43 -7.05 -7.92 -6.36
CA ILE A 43 -5.93 -8.40 -7.19
C ILE A 43 -5.75 -9.90 -6.95
N ASP A 44 -6.70 -10.69 -7.46
CA ASP A 44 -6.77 -12.16 -7.32
C ASP A 44 -6.16 -12.93 -8.50
N SER A 45 -5.57 -12.22 -9.48
CA SER A 45 -4.97 -12.83 -10.66
C SER A 45 -3.75 -12.08 -11.16
N VAL A 46 -2.88 -12.82 -11.86
CA VAL A 46 -1.67 -12.25 -12.49
C VAL A 46 -2.02 -11.18 -13.51
N GLU A 47 -3.14 -11.33 -14.23
CA GLU A 47 -3.57 -10.33 -15.21
C GLU A 47 -4.01 -9.02 -14.55
N LYS A 48 -4.77 -9.10 -13.45
CA LYS A 48 -5.16 -7.92 -12.67
C LYS A 48 -3.93 -7.20 -12.11
N ALA A 49 -2.96 -7.96 -11.58
CA ALA A 49 -1.72 -7.41 -11.05
C ALA A 49 -0.87 -6.67 -12.11
N LYS A 50 -0.88 -7.13 -13.37
CA LYS A 50 -0.16 -6.48 -14.48
C LYS A 50 -0.84 -5.21 -15.00
N LYS A 51 -2.14 -5.03 -14.76
CA LYS A 51 -2.92 -3.86 -15.20
C LYS A 51 -3.03 -2.76 -14.14
N ALA A 52 -2.71 -3.08 -12.89
CA ALA A 52 -2.82 -2.19 -11.75
C ALA A 52 -1.77 -1.08 -11.76
#